data_AF-A0A090QL91-F1
#
_entry.id   AF-A0A090QL91-F1
#
_cell.length_a   1.000
_cell.length_b   1.000
_cell.length_c   1.000
_cell.angle_alpha   90.00
_cell.angle_beta   90.00
_cell.angle_gamma   90.00
#
_symmetry.space_group_name_H-M   'P 1'
#
loop_
_entity.id
_entity.type
_entity.pdbx_description
1 polymer ?
#
loop_
_entity_poly.entity_id
_entity_poly.type
_entity_poly.pdbx_seq_one_letter_code
_entity_poly.pdbx_strand_id
1 'polypeptide(L)'
;MLLTFNDPVGYFGFWWSAGDAGNKLQVETFKTTYEFTTADVFQGDALTLNHYGNTNFSGGNGGEPYGFLNLYATSDEYKIKSIKFYGSNFESDNHTVAASLQNPTGTVIVTVSEPAHLGALALALLPWCMHVAHA
;
A
#
# COMPACT_ATOMS: atom_id res chain seq x y z
N MET A 1 2.73 14.34 5.20
CA MET A 1 3.71 13.74 6.11
C MET A 1 4.75 12.94 5.32
N LEU A 2 6.04 13.02 5.68
CA LEU A 2 7.10 12.20 5.12
C LEU A 2 7.72 11.37 6.24
N LEU A 3 7.78 10.06 6.03
CA LEU A 3 8.51 9.10 6.87
C LEU A 3 9.74 8.63 6.10
N THR A 4 10.90 8.68 6.74
CA THR A 4 12.17 8.22 6.17
C THR A 4 12.78 7.17 7.08
N PHE A 5 13.28 6.09 6.51
CA PHE A 5 13.94 5.02 7.26
C PHE A 5 15.46 5.18 7.14
N ASN A 6 16.14 5.20 8.30
CA ASN A 6 17.61 5.23 8.33
C ASN A 6 18.19 3.98 7.67
N ASP A 7 17.55 2.83 7.91
CA ASP A 7 17.81 1.57 7.23
C ASP A 7 16.58 1.19 6.39
N PRO A 8 16.69 0.98 5.07
CA PRO A 8 15.55 0.66 4.23
C PRO A 8 14.87 -0.65 4.61
N VAL A 9 13.54 -0.65 4.55
CA VAL A 9 12.69 -1.69 5.14
C VAL A 9 12.09 -2.61 4.09
N GLY A 10 11.99 -3.89 4.44
CA GLY A 10 11.37 -4.90 3.58
C GLY A 10 9.85 -4.95 3.69
N TYR A 11 9.29 -4.33 4.73
CA TYR A 11 7.85 -4.27 4.95
C TYR A 11 7.44 -2.99 5.68
N PHE A 12 6.31 -2.43 5.25
CA PHE A 12 5.60 -1.37 5.97
C PHE A 12 4.09 -1.60 5.92
N GLY A 13 3.45 -1.59 7.08
CA GLY A 13 2.00 -1.67 7.22
C GLY A 13 1.44 -0.42 7.88
N PHE A 14 0.23 -0.01 7.50
CA PHE A 14 -0.46 1.11 8.17
C PHE A 14 -1.96 1.04 7.95
N TRP A 15 -2.71 1.64 8.88
CA TRP A 15 -4.12 1.93 8.72
C TRP A 15 -4.32 3.23 7.94
N TRP A 16 -5.07 3.18 6.84
CA TRP A 16 -5.53 4.36 6.10
C TRP A 16 -6.99 4.61 6.48
N SER A 17 -7.25 5.77 7.09
CA SER A 17 -8.61 6.20 7.43
C SER A 17 -9.18 7.10 6.36
N ALA A 18 -10.45 6.88 6.01
CA ALA A 18 -11.26 7.84 5.25
C ALA A 18 -10.60 8.30 3.95
N GLY A 19 -10.21 7.35 3.08
CA GLY A 19 -9.54 7.67 1.83
C GLY A 19 -10.40 8.52 0.90
N ASP A 20 -9.98 9.72 0.54
CA ASP A 20 -10.69 10.56 -0.44
C ASP A 20 -9.92 10.67 -1.78
N ALA A 21 -10.53 11.25 -2.82
CA ALA A 21 -9.94 11.32 -4.16
C ALA A 21 -8.66 12.20 -4.27
N GLY A 22 -8.42 13.06 -3.29
CA GLY A 22 -7.22 13.88 -3.19
C GLY A 22 -6.08 13.22 -2.40
N ASN A 23 -6.32 12.13 -1.68
CA ASN A 23 -5.28 11.45 -0.91
C ASN A 23 -4.33 10.67 -1.82
N LYS A 24 -3.03 10.76 -1.51
CA LYS A 24 -1.95 10.09 -2.24
C LYS A 24 -0.90 9.52 -1.31
N LEU A 25 -0.37 8.37 -1.69
CA LEU A 25 0.72 7.66 -1.05
C LEU A 25 1.87 7.53 -2.05
N GLN A 26 3.03 8.08 -1.72
CA GLN A 26 4.26 7.86 -2.48
C GLN A 26 5.17 6.90 -1.71
N VAL A 27 5.69 5.88 -2.37
CA VAL A 27 6.61 4.89 -1.80
C VAL A 27 7.91 4.95 -2.59
N GLU A 28 8.97 5.40 -1.95
CA GLU A 28 10.31 5.45 -2.56
C GLU A 28 11.09 4.19 -2.18
N THR A 29 11.61 3.49 -3.18
CA THR A 29 12.48 2.32 -3.01
C THR A 29 13.91 2.64 -3.47
N PHE A 30 14.83 1.67 -3.40
CA PHE A 30 16.16 1.88 -4.01
C PHE A 30 16.10 2.03 -5.53
N LYS A 31 15.22 1.28 -6.20
CA LYS A 31 15.18 1.20 -7.67
C LYS A 31 14.23 2.20 -8.31
N THR A 32 13.11 2.50 -7.66
CA THR A 32 12.07 3.37 -8.23
C THR A 32 11.17 3.99 -7.17
N THR A 33 10.31 4.89 -7.61
CA THR A 33 9.25 5.51 -6.79
C THR A 33 7.89 5.13 -7.35
N TYR A 34 6.99 4.73 -6.46
CA TYR A 34 5.60 4.44 -6.76
C TYR A 34 4.70 5.51 -6.17
N GLU A 35 3.57 5.77 -6.83
CA GLU A 35 2.49 6.63 -6.33
C GLU A 35 1.18 5.88 -6.42
N PHE A 36 0.39 5.95 -5.36
CA PHE A 36 -0.92 5.34 -5.24
C PHE A 36 -1.94 6.39 -4.81
N THR A 37 -3.08 6.41 -5.47
CA THR A 37 -4.27 7.16 -5.06
C THR A 37 -5.19 6.27 -4.24
N THR A 38 -6.16 6.87 -3.55
CA THR A 38 -7.26 6.13 -2.94
C THR A 38 -7.94 5.21 -3.96
N ALA A 39 -8.09 5.61 -5.21
CA ALA A 39 -8.73 4.78 -6.23
C ALA A 39 -7.90 3.53 -6.53
N ASP A 40 -6.58 3.68 -6.70
CA ASP A 40 -5.67 2.55 -6.96
C ASP A 40 -5.76 1.52 -5.83
N VAL A 41 -5.79 1.99 -4.58
CA VAL A 41 -5.84 1.14 -3.40
C VAL A 41 -7.25 0.61 -3.13
N PHE A 42 -8.30 1.39 -3.41
CA PHE A 42 -9.64 1.11 -2.90
C PHE A 42 -10.73 0.81 -3.93
N GLN A 43 -10.43 0.81 -5.23
CA GLN A 43 -11.40 0.47 -6.29
C GLN A 43 -11.20 -0.93 -6.89
N GLY A 44 -10.37 -1.77 -6.29
CA GLY A 44 -10.21 -3.17 -6.68
C GLY A 44 -11.29 -4.09 -6.09
N ASP A 45 -11.54 -5.23 -6.74
CA ASP A 45 -12.52 -6.27 -6.35
C ASP A 45 -12.32 -6.82 -4.92
N ALA A 46 -11.16 -6.55 -4.32
CA ALA A 46 -10.79 -6.95 -2.96
C ALA A 46 -11.63 -6.28 -1.86
N LEU A 47 -12.37 -5.21 -2.17
CA LEU A 47 -13.05 -4.39 -1.17
C LEU A 47 -14.56 -4.56 -1.21
N THR A 48 -15.07 -5.10 -0.11
CA THR A 48 -16.50 -5.20 0.15
C THR A 48 -17.02 -3.90 0.77
N LEU A 49 -18.34 -3.69 0.75
CA LEU A 49 -19.03 -2.57 1.42
C LEU A 49 -18.63 -2.38 2.90
N ASN A 50 -18.11 -3.42 3.57
CA ASN A 50 -17.66 -3.35 4.95
C ASN A 50 -16.44 -2.44 5.17
N HIS A 51 -15.76 -2.03 4.09
CA HIS A 51 -14.62 -1.13 4.16
C HIS A 51 -15.03 0.35 4.08
N TYR A 52 -16.32 0.65 3.88
CA TYR A 52 -16.79 2.02 3.70
C TYR A 52 -17.51 2.56 4.92
N GLY A 53 -17.11 3.76 5.33
CA GLY A 53 -17.70 4.46 6.47
C GLY A 53 -17.26 3.91 7.83
N ASN A 54 -17.33 4.77 8.84
CA ASN A 54 -17.05 4.40 10.22
C ASN A 54 -18.37 4.29 10.98
N THR A 55 -18.78 3.07 11.34
CA THR A 55 -20.02 2.81 12.09
C THR A 55 -20.04 3.47 13.47
N ASN A 56 -18.87 3.85 14.01
CA ASN A 56 -18.74 4.54 15.30
C ASN A 56 -18.80 6.07 15.19
N PHE A 57 -18.73 6.65 14.00
CA PHE A 57 -18.83 8.10 13.80
C PHE A 57 -20.11 8.44 13.04
N SER A 58 -21.08 9.01 13.75
CA SER A 58 -22.39 9.39 13.24
C SER A 58 -22.30 10.58 12.26
N GLY A 59 -21.93 10.33 11.00
CA GLY A 59 -22.18 11.25 9.89
C GLY A 59 -20.96 11.82 9.15
N GLY A 60 -19.73 11.46 9.49
CA GLY A 60 -18.53 11.81 8.72
C GLY A 60 -18.13 10.67 7.77
N ASN A 61 -17.70 11.00 6.55
CA ASN A 61 -16.91 10.11 5.68
C ASN A 61 -17.57 8.75 5.36
N GLY A 62 -18.90 8.68 5.37
CA GLY A 62 -19.66 7.42 5.22
C GLY A 62 -19.50 6.74 3.86
N GLY A 63 -19.04 7.49 2.85
CA GLY A 63 -18.73 6.97 1.51
C GLY A 63 -17.23 6.76 1.26
N GLU A 64 -16.38 6.95 2.26
CA GLU A 64 -14.93 6.83 2.11
C GLU A 64 -14.44 5.48 2.65
N PRO A 65 -13.47 4.84 1.97
CA PRO A 65 -12.91 3.56 2.39
C PRO A 65 -11.90 3.68 3.53
N TYR A 66 -11.78 2.59 4.28
CA TYR A 66 -10.86 2.38 5.39
C TYR A 66 -10.18 1.02 5.22
N GLY A 67 -8.91 0.92 5.60
CA GLY A 67 -8.26 -0.38 5.58
C GLY A 67 -6.83 -0.38 6.08
N PHE A 68 -6.39 -1.55 6.54
CA PHE A 68 -4.99 -1.80 6.84
C PHE A 68 -4.28 -2.25 5.56
N LEU A 69 -3.30 -1.47 5.12
CA LEU A 69 -2.51 -1.74 3.93
C LEU A 69 -1.17 -2.37 4.32
N ASN A 70 -0.77 -3.36 3.54
CA ASN A 70 0.52 -4.01 3.66
C ASN A 70 1.36 -3.79 2.41
N LEU A 71 2.53 -3.16 2.57
CA LEU A 71 3.53 -2.94 1.53
C LEU A 71 4.70 -3.89 1.76
N TYR A 72 4.98 -4.76 0.79
CA TYR A 72 6.05 -5.75 0.84
C TYR A 72 7.07 -5.45 -0.26
N ALA A 73 8.35 -5.34 0.08
CA ALA A 73 9.42 -5.38 -0.91
C ALA A 73 9.60 -6.81 -1.45
N THR A 74 9.73 -6.97 -2.77
CA THR A 74 10.02 -8.28 -3.42
C THR A 74 11.46 -8.72 -3.26
N SER A 75 12.38 -7.77 -3.17
CA SER A 75 13.82 -8.01 -3.05
C SER A 75 14.50 -6.83 -2.35
N ASP A 76 15.79 -6.97 -2.06
CA ASP A 76 16.58 -5.89 -1.45
C ASP A 76 16.64 -4.62 -2.33
N GLU A 77 16.59 -4.75 -3.66
CA GLU A 77 16.57 -3.61 -4.61
C GLU A 77 15.27 -2.80 -4.53
N TYR A 78 14.22 -3.36 -3.93
CA TYR A 78 12.93 -2.72 -3.75
C TYR A 78 12.60 -2.40 -2.30
N LYS A 79 13.57 -2.54 -1.39
CA LYS A 79 13.40 -2.05 -0.01
C LYS A 79 13.02 -0.59 0.01
N ILE A 80 12.11 -0.26 0.92
CA ILE A 80 11.46 1.05 1.03
C ILE A 80 12.37 1.97 1.83
N LYS A 81 12.71 3.12 1.24
CA LYS A 81 13.52 4.17 1.87
C LYS A 81 12.65 5.24 2.53
N SER A 82 11.53 5.58 1.88
CA SER A 82 10.65 6.63 2.39
C SER A 82 9.20 6.39 1.96
N ILE A 83 8.29 6.90 2.78
CA ILE A 83 6.86 6.92 2.50
C ILE A 83 6.35 8.34 2.72
N LYS A 84 5.66 8.88 1.72
CA LYS A 84 5.04 10.19 1.80
C LYS A 84 3.54 10.06 1.69
N PHE A 85 2.85 10.45 2.74
CA PHE A 85 1.40 10.61 2.79
C PHE A 85 1.08 12.06 2.49
N TYR A 86 0.32 12.34 1.44
CA TYR A 86 0.07 13.73 1.03
C TYR A 86 -1.23 13.89 0.25
N GLY A 87 -1.61 15.14 -0.03
CA GLY A 87 -2.89 15.48 -0.65
C GLY A 87 -3.84 16.16 0.33
N SER A 88 -5.14 15.93 0.16
CA SER A 88 -6.18 16.25 1.16
C SER A 88 -5.92 15.50 2.46
N ASN A 89 -6.24 16.13 3.60
CA ASN A 89 -6.12 15.69 5.00
C ASN A 89 -5.87 14.18 5.24
N PHE A 90 -4.69 13.70 4.85
CA PHE A 90 -4.42 12.27 4.86
C PHE A 90 -4.28 11.80 6.31
N GLU A 91 -5.12 10.84 6.71
CA GLU A 91 -5.08 10.23 8.04
C GLU A 91 -4.51 8.82 7.99
N SER A 92 -3.45 8.58 8.75
CA SER A 92 -2.87 7.24 8.94
C SER A 92 -2.60 6.92 10.41
N ASP A 93 -2.72 5.64 10.77
CA ASP A 93 -2.48 5.13 12.14
C ASP A 93 -1.87 3.71 12.10
N ASN A 94 -1.51 3.16 13.25
CA ASN A 94 -1.02 1.78 13.45
C ASN A 94 0.13 1.40 12.51
N HIS A 95 1.16 2.23 12.40
CA HIS A 95 2.31 1.97 11.53
C HIS A 95 3.13 0.78 12.06
N THR A 96 3.38 -0.19 11.18
CA THR A 96 4.17 -1.40 11.46
C THR A 96 5.32 -1.48 10.46
N VAL A 97 6.50 -1.90 10.91
CA VAL A 97 7.70 -1.92 10.07
C VAL A 97 8.53 -3.16 10.34
N ALA A 98 9.15 -3.71 9.29
CA ALA A 98 10.19 -4.72 9.41
C ALA A 98 11.33 -4.48 8.41
N ALA A 99 12.58 -4.56 8.90
CA ALA A 99 13.76 -4.38 8.06
C ALA A 99 13.94 -5.53 7.05
N SER A 100 13.58 -6.75 7.44
CA SER A 100 13.65 -7.93 6.58
C SER A 100 12.47 -8.00 5.61
N LEU A 101 12.71 -8.63 4.46
CA LEU A 101 11.65 -9.01 3.53
C LEU A 101 10.65 -9.94 4.25
N GLN A 102 9.37 -9.74 3.99
CA GLN A 102 8.28 -10.55 4.55
C GLN A 102 7.55 -11.26 3.43
N ASN A 103 7.02 -12.45 3.72
CA ASN A 103 6.13 -13.13 2.79
C ASN A 103 4.81 -12.36 2.72
N PRO A 104 4.31 -12.02 1.52
CA PRO A 104 3.06 -11.30 1.41
C PRO A 104 1.86 -12.10 1.95
N THR A 105 0.98 -11.44 2.69
CA THR A 105 -0.27 -12.02 3.22
C THR A 105 -1.44 -11.06 3.06
N GLY A 106 -2.66 -11.58 2.88
CA GLY A 106 -3.90 -10.80 2.72
C GLY A 106 -4.51 -10.99 1.33
N THR A 107 -5.31 -10.03 0.87
CA THR A 107 -5.96 -10.01 -0.45
C THR A 107 -5.28 -9.01 -1.37
N VAL A 108 -4.82 -9.46 -2.52
CA VAL A 108 -4.19 -8.61 -3.53
C VAL A 108 -5.15 -7.50 -3.98
N ILE A 109 -4.78 -6.23 -3.86
CA ILE A 109 -5.53 -5.10 -4.44
C ILE A 109 -4.89 -4.56 -5.71
N VAL A 110 -3.56 -4.38 -5.71
CA VAL A 110 -2.82 -3.79 -6.82
C VAL A 110 -1.65 -4.67 -7.15
N THR A 111 -1.58 -5.10 -8.41
CA THR A 111 -0.37 -5.64 -9.01
C THR A 111 0.31 -4.49 -9.76
N VAL A 112 1.41 -3.95 -9.23
CA VAL A 112 2.20 -2.97 -9.97
C VAL A 112 3.11 -3.77 -10.89
N SER A 113 2.84 -3.73 -12.20
CA SER A 113 3.74 -4.32 -13.19
C SER A 113 5.07 -3.57 -13.14
N GLU A 114 6.12 -4.23 -12.66
CA GLU A 114 7.48 -3.79 -12.94
C GLU A 114 7.71 -3.85 -14.46
N PRO A 115 8.47 -2.92 -15.06
CA PRO A 115 8.85 -3.07 -16.45
C PRO A 115 9.64 -4.37 -16.60
N ALA A 116 9.00 -5.38 -17.19
CA ALA A 116 9.65 -6.62 -17.57
C ALA A 116 10.82 -6.24 -18.48
N HIS A 117 12.03 -6.48 -18.01
CA HIS A 117 13.18 -6.43 -18.90
C HIS A 117 12.90 -7.41 -20.05
N LEU A 118 12.85 -6.88 -21.27
CA LEU A 118 12.73 -7.65 -22.51
C LEU A 118 13.92 -8.64 -22.56
N GLY A 119 13.71 -9.87 -22.11
CA GLY A 119 14.74 -10.90 -22.22
C GLY A 119 14.69 -11.98 -21.15
N ALA A 120 13.68 -12.84 -21.18
CA ALA A 120 13.85 -14.29 -21.05
C ALA A 120 12.51 -14.99 -21.25
N LEU A 121 12.47 -15.85 -22.27
CA LEU A 121 11.38 -16.77 -22.50
C LEU A 121 11.24 -17.76 -21.34
N ALA A 122 9.98 -18.12 -21.07
CA ALA A 122 9.51 -19.36 -20.43
C ALA A 122 9.78 -19.54 -18.92
N LEU A 123 8.65 -19.69 -18.19
CA LEU A 123 8.51 -20.17 -16.81
C LEU A 123 9.31 -19.43 -15.72
N ALA A 124 8.74 -18.36 -15.16
CA ALA A 124 9.13 -17.90 -13.83
C ALA A 124 8.02 -17.09 -13.13
N LEU A 125 7.55 -17.65 -12.01
CA LEU A 125 7.29 -17.01 -10.72
C LEU A 125 6.51 -15.67 -10.70
N LEU A 126 5.28 -15.81 -10.19
CA LEU A 126 4.28 -14.83 -9.75
C LEU A 126 4.70 -13.33 -9.73
N PRO A 127 4.03 -12.46 -10.50
CA PRO A 127 4.17 -11.01 -10.36
C PRO A 127 3.60 -10.53 -9.02
N TRP A 128 4.21 -9.46 -8.51
CA TRP A 128 3.98 -8.80 -7.22
C TRP A 128 2.51 -8.47 -6.93
N CYS A 129 2.12 -8.56 -5.65
CA CYS A 129 0.78 -8.31 -5.15
C CYS A 129 0.81 -7.47 -3.86
N MET A 130 0.11 -6.34 -3.84
CA MET A 130 -0.16 -5.54 -2.63
C MET A 130 -1.36 -6.12 -1.90
N HIS A 131 -1.27 -6.48 -0.61
CA HIS A 131 -2.31 -7.27 0.06
C HIS A 131 -3.06 -6.53 1.20
N VAL A 132 -4.38 -6.68 1.30
CA VAL A 132 -5.22 -6.26 2.44
C VAL A 132 -5.47 -7.43 3.35
N ALA A 133 -5.06 -7.35 4.62
CA ALA A 133 -5.44 -8.34 5.62
C ALA A 133 -6.63 -7.80 6.44
N HIS A 134 -7.56 -8.70 6.77
CA HIS A 134 -8.65 -8.42 7.72
C HIS A 134 -8.10 -8.40 9.15
N ALA A 135 -8.64 -7.51 9.99
CA ALA A 135 -8.67 -7.67 11.43
C ALA A 135 -9.97 -8.37 11.84
#